data_AF-A0A6C8H2R2-F1
#
_entry.id   AF-A0A6C8H2R2-F1
#
_cell.length_a   1.000
_cell.length_b   1.000
_cell.length_c   1.000
_cell.angle_alpha   90.00
_cell.angle_beta   90.00
_cell.angle_gamma   90.00
#
_symmetry.space_group_name_H-M   'P 1'
#
loop_
_entity.id
_entity.type
_entity.pdbx_description
1 polymer ?
#
loop_
_entity_poly.entity_id
_entity_poly.type
_entity_poly.pdbx_seq_one_letter_code
_entity_poly.pdbx_strand_id
1 'polypeptide(L)'
;APIGRACGIIVGAPASVGVLMADTALKSANVEVVAYSSPAHGTSFSNEAILVISGDSGAVRQAVTSAREIGKTVLATLGSEPKNDRPSYI
;
A
#
# COMPACT_ATOMS: atom_id res chain seq x y z
N ALA A 1 -13.04 4.05 0.69
CA ALA A 1 -13.91 2.85 0.66
C ALA A 1 -15.34 3.27 0.95
N PRO A 2 -16.36 2.50 0.54
CA PRO A 2 -17.74 2.75 0.95
C PRO A 2 -17.85 2.83 2.47
N ILE A 3 -18.70 3.73 2.98
CA ILE A 3 -18.93 3.90 4.42
C ILE A 3 -19.40 2.57 5.01
N GLY A 4 -18.83 2.17 6.16
CA GLY A 4 -19.17 0.91 6.84
C GLY A 4 -18.46 -0.33 6.30
N ARG A 5 -17.57 -0.21 5.31
CA ARG A 5 -16.73 -1.32 4.79
C ARG A 5 -15.29 -1.17 5.27
N ALA A 6 -14.55 -2.28 5.32
CA ALA A 6 -13.13 -2.26 5.64
C ALA A 6 -12.35 -1.45 4.58
N CYS A 7 -11.29 -0.77 5.00
CA CYS A 7 -10.49 0.10 4.15
C CYS A 7 -9.00 -0.16 4.39
N GLY A 8 -8.25 -0.40 3.32
CA GLY A 8 -6.80 -0.49 3.35
C GLY A 8 -6.19 0.64 2.51
N ILE A 9 -5.13 1.26 3.01
CA ILE A 9 -4.35 2.27 2.30
C ILE A 9 -2.91 1.78 2.23
N ILE A 10 -2.37 1.72 1.02
CA ILE A 10 -1.03 1.22 0.72
C ILE A 10 -0.32 2.33 -0.05
N VAL A 11 0.80 2.81 0.49
CA VAL A 11 1.57 3.93 -0.08
C VAL A 11 3.03 3.55 -0.13
N GLY A 12 3.69 3.85 -1.24
CA GLY A 12 5.14 3.69 -1.38
C GLY A 12 5.78 4.87 -2.10
N ALA A 13 6.96 5.25 -1.62
CA ALA A 13 7.85 6.27 -2.21
C ALA A 13 9.28 5.70 -2.30
N PRO A 14 10.01 5.89 -3.42
CA PRO A 14 9.56 6.49 -4.68
C PRO A 14 8.41 5.71 -5.31
N ALA A 15 7.64 6.33 -6.21
CA ALA A 15 6.37 5.79 -6.70
C ALA A 15 6.46 4.36 -7.27
N SER A 16 7.61 3.98 -7.83
CA SER A 16 7.87 2.60 -8.30
C SER A 16 7.77 1.54 -7.20
N VAL A 17 8.16 1.87 -5.96
CA VAL A 17 7.96 1.00 -4.79
C VAL A 17 6.47 0.82 -4.54
N GLY A 18 5.69 1.90 -4.57
CA GLY A 18 4.24 1.85 -4.38
C GLY A 18 3.52 1.04 -5.47
N VAL A 19 4.01 1.06 -6.72
CA VAL A 19 3.48 0.20 -7.81
C VAL A 19 3.67 -1.29 -7.48
N LEU A 20 4.86 -1.69 -7.01
CA LEU A 20 5.14 -3.08 -6.61
C LEU A 20 4.32 -3.51 -5.39
N MET A 21 4.17 -2.60 -4.41
CA MET A 21 3.31 -2.82 -3.25
C MET A 21 1.85 -3.02 -3.66
N ALA A 22 1.35 -2.21 -4.60
CA ALA A 22 0.00 -2.31 -5.12
C ALA A 22 -0.25 -3.64 -5.85
N ASP A 23 0.66 -4.05 -6.74
CA ASP A 23 0.60 -5.34 -7.45
C ASP A 23 0.55 -6.52 -6.48
N THR A 24 1.42 -6.50 -5.45
CA THR A 24 1.48 -7.54 -4.43
C THR A 24 0.21 -7.60 -3.59
N ALA A 25 -0.34 -6.44 -3.20
CA ALA A 25 -1.58 -6.37 -2.44
C ALA A 25 -2.73 -7.07 -3.16
N LEU A 26 -2.93 -6.72 -4.43
CA LEU A 26 -4.04 -7.25 -5.25
C LEU A 26 -3.89 -8.73 -5.57
N LYS A 27 -2.65 -9.24 -5.63
CA LYS A 27 -2.38 -10.68 -5.84
C LYS A 27 -2.47 -11.52 -4.57
N SER A 28 -2.43 -10.90 -3.39
CA SER A 28 -2.35 -11.62 -2.11
C SER A 28 -3.69 -12.02 -1.51
N ALA A 29 -4.77 -11.29 -1.84
CA ALA A 29 -6.10 -11.53 -1.29
C ALA A 29 -7.18 -10.97 -2.23
N ASN A 30 -8.41 -11.50 -2.10
CA ASN A 30 -9.55 -11.02 -2.87
C ASN A 30 -10.06 -9.67 -2.31
N VAL A 31 -9.61 -8.56 -2.91
CA VAL A 31 -9.96 -7.19 -2.51
C VAL A 31 -10.35 -6.36 -3.72
N GLU A 32 -11.13 -5.31 -3.50
CA GLU A 32 -11.60 -4.39 -4.53
C GLU A 32 -10.76 -3.11 -4.51
N VAL A 33 -10.36 -2.62 -5.70
CA VAL A 33 -9.70 -1.32 -5.84
C VAL A 33 -10.73 -0.21 -5.71
N VAL A 34 -10.49 0.70 -4.76
CA VAL A 34 -11.31 1.90 -4.58
C VAL A 34 -10.71 3.09 -5.30
N ALA A 35 -9.40 3.26 -5.20
CA ALA A 35 -8.68 4.35 -5.85
C ALA A 35 -7.21 3.98 -6.06
N TYR A 36 -6.61 4.54 -7.10
CA TYR A 36 -5.19 4.51 -7.34
C TYR A 36 -4.72 5.91 -7.73
N SER A 37 -3.67 6.42 -7.08
CA SER A 37 -3.07 7.72 -7.39
C SER A 37 -1.57 7.57 -7.64
N SER A 38 -1.04 8.41 -8.52
CA SER A 38 0.35 8.44 -8.94
C SER A 38 0.82 9.90 -9.10
N PRO A 39 2.13 10.18 -9.32
CA PRO A 39 2.63 11.54 -9.33
C PRO A 39 1.93 12.50 -10.30
N ALA A 40 1.46 12.00 -11.45
CA ALA A 40 0.75 12.80 -12.44
C ALA A 40 -0.78 12.77 -12.29
N HIS A 41 -1.33 11.93 -11.41
CA HIS A 41 -2.76 11.68 -11.30
C HIS A 41 -3.20 11.46 -9.85
N GLY A 42 -3.98 12.39 -9.30
CA GLY A 42 -4.60 12.23 -7.97
C GLY A 42 -3.70 12.58 -6.77
N THR A 43 -2.42 12.90 -6.99
CA THR A 43 -1.55 13.51 -5.96
C THR A 43 -1.19 14.94 -6.32
N SER A 44 -0.61 15.68 -5.36
CA SER A 44 -0.02 17.00 -5.60
C SER A 44 1.43 16.86 -6.08
N PHE A 45 1.64 16.13 -7.17
CA PHE A 45 2.96 15.82 -7.72
C PHE A 45 3.92 15.15 -6.72
N SER A 46 3.39 14.44 -5.71
CA SER A 46 4.21 13.66 -4.78
C SER A 46 4.82 12.45 -5.49
N ASN A 47 6.02 12.03 -5.09
CA ASN A 47 6.68 10.85 -5.63
C ASN A 47 6.17 9.55 -4.97
N GLU A 48 4.85 9.38 -4.98
CA GLU A 48 4.16 8.27 -4.35
C GLU A 48 3.25 7.57 -5.35
N ALA A 49 3.08 6.26 -5.16
CA ALA A 49 1.91 5.55 -5.65
C ALA A 49 1.06 5.12 -4.46
N ILE A 50 -0.23 5.44 -4.52
CA ILE A 50 -1.20 5.27 -3.44
C ILE A 50 -2.31 4.35 -3.95
N LEU A 51 -2.46 3.19 -3.33
CA LEU A 51 -3.56 2.25 -3.57
C LEU A 51 -4.51 2.27 -2.37
N VAL A 52 -5.80 2.47 -2.64
CA VAL A 52 -6.88 2.30 -1.66
C VAL A 52 -7.70 1.08 -2.05
N ILE A 53 -7.87 0.16 -1.11
CA ILE A 53 -8.64 -1.08 -1.28
C ILE A 53 -9.78 -1.19 -0.27
N SER A 54 -10.76 -2.01 -0.61
CA SER A 54 -11.89 -2.38 0.24
C SER A 54 -12.18 -3.88 0.09
N GLY A 55 -12.95 -4.46 1.00
CA GLY A 55 -13.32 -5.86 0.96
C GLY A 55 -13.65 -6.40 2.35
N ASP A 56 -13.49 -7.71 2.52
CA ASP A 56 -13.57 -8.34 3.84
C ASP A 56 -12.37 -7.93 4.68
N SER A 57 -12.57 -7.64 5.97
CA SER A 57 -11.54 -7.08 6.84
C SER A 57 -10.28 -7.95 6.92
N GLY A 58 -10.44 -9.28 6.93
CA GLY A 58 -9.33 -10.23 6.88
C GLY A 58 -8.52 -10.14 5.59
N ALA A 59 -9.22 -10.08 4.44
CA ALA A 59 -8.59 -9.95 3.13
C ALA A 59 -7.86 -8.60 2.98
N VAL A 60 -8.47 -7.50 3.43
CA VAL A 60 -7.84 -6.17 3.44
C VAL A 60 -6.60 -6.17 4.33
N ARG A 61 -6.66 -6.75 5.53
CA ARG A 61 -5.49 -6.83 6.43
C ARG A 61 -4.36 -7.65 5.82
N GLN A 62 -4.68 -8.78 5.19
CA GLN A 62 -3.71 -9.62 4.49
C GLN A 62 -3.03 -8.84 3.36
N ALA A 63 -3.82 -8.16 2.52
CA ALA A 63 -3.29 -7.35 1.41
C ALA A 63 -2.37 -6.23 1.87
N VAL A 64 -2.75 -5.49 2.92
CA VAL A 64 -1.91 -4.43 3.50
C VAL A 64 -0.63 -5.01 4.10
N THR A 65 -0.71 -6.15 4.77
CA THR A 65 0.46 -6.81 5.37
C THR A 65 1.44 -7.28 4.29
N SER A 66 0.99 -7.99 3.27
CA SER A 66 1.83 -8.45 2.15
C SER A 66 2.48 -7.27 1.41
N ALA A 67 1.73 -6.19 1.19
CA ALA A 67 2.25 -4.97 0.59
C ALA A 67 3.34 -4.30 1.45
N ARG A 68 3.16 -4.26 2.77
CA ARG A 68 4.16 -3.74 3.71
C ARG A 68 5.46 -4.54 3.63
N GLU A 69 5.39 -5.86 3.66
CA GLU A 69 6.59 -6.70 3.66
C GLU A 69 7.40 -6.51 2.37
N ILE A 70 6.77 -6.56 1.19
CA ILE A 70 7.49 -6.30 -0.07
C ILE A 70 8.01 -4.86 -0.16
N GLY A 71 7.23 -3.89 0.33
CA GLY A 71 7.63 -2.48 0.36
C GLY A 71 8.87 -2.25 1.19
N LYS A 72 8.94 -2.87 2.39
CA LYS A 72 10.14 -2.85 3.23
C LYS A 72 11.34 -3.47 2.52
N THR A 73 11.18 -4.64 1.90
CA THR A 73 12.26 -5.34 1.19
C THR A 73 12.82 -4.49 0.06
N VAL A 74 11.95 -3.96 -0.82
CA VAL A 74 12.37 -3.18 -1.99
C VAL A 74 12.99 -1.85 -1.54
N LEU A 75 12.38 -1.14 -0.58
CA LEU A 75 12.92 0.13 -0.12
C LEU A 75 14.29 -0.04 0.56
N ALA A 76 14.48 -1.13 1.30
CA ALA A 76 15.78 -1.44 1.92
C ALA A 76 16.92 -1.61 0.90
N THR A 77 16.62 -2.02 -0.34
CA THR A 77 17.65 -2.12 -1.41
C THR A 77 18.29 -0.78 -1.77
N LEU A 78 17.64 0.34 -1.45
CA LEU A 78 18.15 1.68 -1.72
C LEU A 78 19.12 2.20 -0.63
N GLY A 79 19.32 1.44 0.46
CA GLY A 79 20.32 1.80 1.48
C GLY A 79 20.18 1.00 2.77
N SER A 80 19.17 1.35 3.58
CA SER A 80 18.98 0.78 4.91
C SER A 80 17.55 0.32 5.14
N GLU A 81 17.36 -0.60 6.09
CA GLU A 81 16.02 -1.03 6.48
C GLU A 81 15.16 0.16 6.95
N PRO A 82 13.95 0.35 6.38
CA PRO A 82 13.04 1.40 6.83
C PRO A 82 12.52 1.10 8.25
N LYS A 83 12.53 2.13 9.10
CA LYS A 83 12.12 2.06 10.51
C LYS A 83 10.94 2.97 10.80
N ASN A 84 10.08 2.53 11.71
CA ASN A 84 8.98 3.30 12.28
C ASN A 84 9.35 3.80 13.68
N ASP A 85 8.93 5.02 14.02
CA ASP A 85 9.20 5.61 15.35
C ASP A 85 8.20 5.15 16.43
N ARG A 86 7.14 4.45 16.04
CA ARG A 86 6.05 3.98 16.92
C ARG A 86 5.63 2.57 16.57
N PRO A 87 5.17 1.75 17.53
CA PRO A 87 4.71 0.38 17.26
C PRO A 87 3.66 0.32 16.14
N SER A 88 3.75 -0.70 15.28
CA SER A 88 2.73 -0.96 14.26
C SER A 88 1.39 -1.26 14.94
N TYR A 89 0.31 -0.73 14.38
CA TYR A 89 -1.07 -1.06 14.79
C TYR A 89 -1.76 -2.04 13.84
N ILE A 90 -1.08 -2.43 12.75
CA ILE A 90 -1.54 -3.40 11.74
C ILE A 90 -0.74 -4.70 11.86
#